data_AF-A0A3P3DQ32-F1
#
_entry.id   AF-A0A3P3DQ32-F1
#
_cell.length_a   1.000
_cell.length_b   1.000
_cell.length_c   1.000
_cell.angle_alpha   90.00
_cell.angle_beta   90.00
_cell.angle_gamma   90.00
#
_symmetry.space_group_name_H-M   'P 1'
#
loop_
_entity.id
_entity.type
_entity.pdbx_description
1 polymer ?
#
loop_
_entity_poly.entity_id
_entity_poly.type
_entity_poly.pdbx_seq_one_letter_code
_entity_poly.pdbx_strand_id
1 'polypeptide(L)'
;MSRRLQALQLMQRLEDQDLERLSRDLTQAQGLRARAEGEIAALDSRAGLEARSCVTEALPYIGRFLAELRREQDRQRQVTREMTGRIDALRDTVMASFTRGKSYERLGDQIRSSEREERLAREEALLADLTTARFARRDLS
;
A
#
# COMPACT_ATOMS: atom_id res chain seq x y z
N MET A 1 -25.34 -15.83 -8.84
CA MET A 1 -24.27 -14.83 -8.70
C MET A 1 -23.90 -14.36 -10.10
N SER A 2 -24.06 -13.08 -10.41
CA SER A 2 -23.85 -12.55 -11.77
C SER A 2 -22.36 -12.59 -12.16
N ARG A 3 -22.05 -12.86 -13.45
CA ARG A 3 -20.67 -12.88 -13.99
C ARG A 3 -19.90 -11.60 -13.69
N ARG A 4 -20.62 -10.46 -13.67
CA ARG A 4 -20.08 -9.14 -13.34
C ARG A 4 -19.56 -9.06 -11.91
N LEU A 5 -20.27 -9.63 -10.95
CA LEU A 5 -19.88 -9.62 -9.54
C LEU A 5 -18.67 -10.53 -9.28
N GLN A 6 -18.60 -11.67 -9.97
CA GLN A 6 -17.41 -12.53 -9.95
C GLN A 6 -16.17 -11.83 -10.51
N ALA A 7 -16.32 -11.09 -11.61
CA ALA A 7 -15.23 -10.30 -12.19
C ALA A 7 -14.74 -9.21 -11.22
N LEU A 8 -15.65 -8.48 -10.57
CA LEU A 8 -15.28 -7.46 -9.57
C LEU A 8 -14.55 -8.06 -8.37
N GLN A 9 -14.99 -9.23 -7.88
CA GLN A 9 -14.30 -9.93 -6.80
C GLN A 9 -12.90 -10.38 -7.19
N LEU A 10 -12.71 -10.82 -8.44
CA LEU A 10 -11.39 -11.18 -8.94
C LEU A 10 -10.49 -9.95 -9.05
N MET A 11 -11.00 -8.84 -9.59
CA MET A 11 -10.26 -7.57 -9.65
C MET A 11 -9.86 -7.06 -8.27
N GLN A 12 -10.77 -7.14 -7.29
CA GLN A 12 -10.47 -6.76 -5.91
C GLN A 12 -9.33 -7.62 -5.33
N ARG A 13 -9.37 -8.94 -5.50
CA ARG A 13 -8.30 -9.84 -5.04
C ARG A 13 -6.95 -9.52 -5.70
N LEU A 14 -6.94 -9.18 -6.98
CA LEU A 14 -5.71 -8.79 -7.67
C LEU A 14 -5.14 -7.49 -7.10
N GLU A 15 -5.98 -6.48 -6.87
CA GLU A 15 -5.55 -5.23 -6.25
C GLU A 15 -5.06 -5.45 -4.80
N ASP A 16 -5.70 -6.33 -4.03
CA ASP A 16 -5.23 -6.67 -2.68
C ASP A 16 -3.83 -7.33 -2.71
N GLN A 17 -3.59 -8.25 -3.65
CA GLN A 17 -2.27 -8.87 -3.84
C GLN A 17 -1.20 -7.86 -4.29
N ASP A 18 -1.57 -6.95 -5.19
CA ASP A 18 -0.68 -5.88 -5.64
C ASP A 18 -0.36 -4.92 -4.48
N LEU A 19 -1.34 -4.57 -3.65
CA LEU A 19 -1.16 -3.74 -2.46
C LEU A 19 -0.23 -4.39 -1.43
N GLU A 20 -0.37 -5.70 -1.21
CA GLU A 20 0.55 -6.47 -0.35
C GLU A 20 1.98 -6.52 -0.90
N ARG A 21 2.15 -6.61 -2.22
CA ARG A 21 3.47 -6.54 -2.84
C ARG A 21 4.07 -5.13 -2.69
N LEU A 22 3.31 -4.11 -3.06
CA LEU A 22 3.77 -2.71 -3.03
C LEU A 22 4.08 -2.24 -1.60
N SER A 23 3.31 -2.68 -0.60
CA SER A 23 3.57 -2.37 0.81
C SER A 23 4.86 -3.03 1.32
N ARG A 24 5.16 -4.27 0.90
CA ARG A 24 6.45 -4.92 1.18
C ARG A 24 7.61 -4.17 0.55
N ASP A 25 7.49 -3.78 -0.72
CA ASP A 25 8.51 -3.01 -1.42
C ASP A 25 8.76 -1.64 -0.77
N LEU A 26 7.69 -0.96 -0.35
CA LEU A 26 7.76 0.31 0.38
C LEU A 26 8.48 0.14 1.72
N THR A 27 8.11 -0.89 2.48
CA THR A 27 8.75 -1.19 3.78
C THR A 27 10.23 -1.51 3.60
N GLN A 28 10.58 -2.27 2.56
CA GLN A 28 11.98 -2.58 2.24
C GLN A 28 12.75 -1.31 1.89
N ALA A 29 12.21 -0.44 1.03
CA ALA A 29 12.86 0.82 0.65
C ALA A 29 13.05 1.75 1.87
N GLN A 30 12.05 1.85 2.75
CA GLN A 30 12.15 2.58 4.01
C GLN A 30 13.23 2.00 4.94
N GLY A 31 13.30 0.67 5.03
CA GLY A 31 14.34 -0.02 5.80
C GLY A 31 15.75 0.25 5.28
N LEU A 32 15.94 0.22 3.95
CA LEU A 32 17.23 0.57 3.33
C LEU A 32 17.61 2.03 3.57
N ARG A 33 16.65 2.96 3.46
CA ARG A 33 16.89 4.37 3.76
C ARG A 33 17.32 4.57 5.21
N ALA A 34 16.61 3.96 6.16
CA ALA A 34 16.91 4.06 7.58
C ALA A 34 18.30 3.48 7.93
N ARG A 35 18.70 2.39 7.27
CA ARG A 35 20.06 1.83 7.41
C ARG A 35 21.12 2.80 6.91
N ALA A 36 20.95 3.37 5.72
CA ALA A 36 21.88 4.36 5.18
C ALA A 36 21.97 5.62 6.06
N GLU A 37 20.84 6.10 6.60
CA GLU A 37 20.81 7.20 7.57
C GLU A 37 21.59 6.85 8.87
N GLY A 38 21.43 5.62 9.36
CA GLY A 38 22.20 5.12 10.50
C GLY A 38 23.70 5.02 10.23
N GLU A 39 24.09 4.57 9.03
CA GLU A 39 25.49 4.52 8.60
C GLU A 39 26.11 5.92 8.50
N ILE A 40 25.38 6.91 7.96
CA ILE A 40 25.83 8.31 7.94
C ILE A 40 26.11 8.81 9.36
N ALA A 41 25.17 8.60 10.30
CA ALA A 41 25.33 9.01 11.69
C ALA A 41 26.52 8.32 12.37
N ALA A 42 26.76 7.03 12.10
CA ALA A 42 27.91 6.30 12.61
C ALA A 42 29.24 6.84 12.05
N LEU A 43 29.27 7.16 10.75
CA LEU A 43 30.44 7.77 10.10
C LEU A 43 30.72 9.18 10.64
N ASP A 44 29.69 9.99 10.87
CA ASP A 44 29.83 11.33 11.47
C ASP A 44 30.39 11.25 12.90
N SER A 45 29.88 10.32 13.71
CA SER A 45 30.40 10.06 15.05
C SER A 45 31.87 9.65 15.01
N ARG A 46 32.23 8.73 14.11
CA ARG A 46 33.61 8.27 13.93
C ARG A 46 34.53 9.41 13.46
N ALA A 47 34.11 10.21 12.47
CA ALA A 47 34.87 11.36 12.01
C ALA A 47 35.12 12.36 13.16
N GLY A 48 34.13 12.60 14.01
CA GLY A 48 34.26 13.47 15.17
C GLY A 48 35.19 12.93 16.26
N LEU A 49 35.27 11.62 16.45
CA LEU A 49 36.24 10.99 17.37
C LEU A 49 37.67 11.12 16.83
N GLU A 50 37.85 10.81 15.56
CA GLU A 50 39.16 10.73 14.91
C GLU A 50 39.76 12.12 14.67
N ALA A 51 38.93 13.13 14.40
CA ALA A 51 39.35 14.53 14.31
C ALA A 51 39.87 15.09 15.66
N ARG A 52 39.53 14.46 16.78
CA ARG A 52 40.00 14.82 18.13
C ARG A 52 41.23 14.01 18.57
N SER A 53 41.73 13.11 17.72
CA SER A 53 42.92 12.32 18.03
C SER A 53 44.16 13.21 18.08
N CYS A 54 44.83 13.23 19.23
CA CYS A 54 46.06 13.98 19.46
C CYS A 54 47.33 13.13 19.28
N VAL A 55 47.20 11.92 18.72
CA VAL A 55 48.34 11.00 18.53
C VAL A 55 49.20 11.51 17.38
N THR A 56 50.41 11.97 17.69
CA THR A 56 51.36 12.57 16.74
C THR A 56 51.72 11.61 15.59
N GLU A 57 51.78 10.31 15.85
CA GLU A 57 52.04 9.26 14.86
C GLU A 57 50.90 9.11 13.84
N ALA A 58 49.67 9.46 14.20
CA ALA A 58 48.48 9.32 13.36
C ALA A 58 48.20 10.57 12.49
N LEU A 59 48.77 11.73 12.84
CA LEU A 59 48.55 13.01 12.14
C LEU A 59 48.79 12.96 10.62
N PRO A 60 49.82 12.27 10.09
CA PRO A 60 50.03 12.18 8.64
C PRO A 60 48.93 11.41 7.90
N TYR A 61 48.19 10.54 8.59
CA TYR A 61 47.20 9.64 8.01
C TYR A 61 45.76 10.13 8.20
N ILE A 62 45.51 10.93 9.24
CA ILE A 62 44.19 11.46 9.61
C ILE A 62 43.49 12.15 8.43
N GLY A 63 44.20 12.98 7.66
CA GLY A 63 43.60 13.69 6.54
C GLY A 63 43.05 12.74 5.45
N ARG A 64 43.79 11.66 5.14
CA ARG A 64 43.34 10.65 4.17
C ARG A 64 42.16 9.86 4.70
N PHE A 65 42.24 9.45 5.96
CA PHE A 65 41.18 8.69 6.62
C PHE A 65 39.86 9.49 6.69
N LEU A 66 39.92 10.77 7.08
CA LEU A 66 38.74 11.65 7.08
C LEU A 66 38.17 11.87 5.68
N ALA A 67 39.03 11.93 4.66
CA ALA A 67 38.58 12.01 3.27
C ALA A 67 37.86 10.72 2.82
N GLU A 68 38.32 9.55 3.26
CA GLU A 68 37.65 8.26 3.00
C GLU A 68 36.29 8.19 3.70
N LEU A 69 36.20 8.60 4.98
CA LEU A 69 34.93 8.68 5.69
C LEU A 69 33.95 9.60 4.96
N ARG A 70 34.41 10.77 4.48
CA ARG A 70 33.56 11.70 3.74
C ARG A 70 33.05 11.11 2.42
N ARG A 71 33.90 10.36 1.69
CA ARG A 71 33.47 9.66 0.46
C ARG A 71 32.42 8.59 0.76
N GLU A 72 32.58 7.84 1.85
CA GLU A 72 31.57 6.88 2.30
C GLU A 72 30.25 7.57 2.65
N GLN A 73 30.30 8.67 3.41
CA GLN A 73 29.11 9.46 3.74
C GLN A 73 28.40 9.98 2.48
N ASP A 74 29.13 10.50 1.50
CA ASP A 74 28.54 10.98 0.26
C ASP A 74 27.89 9.84 -0.54
N ARG A 75 28.47 8.64 -0.54
CA ARG A 75 27.85 7.43 -1.12
C ARG A 75 26.55 7.09 -0.40
N GLN A 76 26.55 7.05 0.93
CA GLN A 76 25.35 6.75 1.71
C GLN A 76 24.25 7.81 1.53
N ARG A 77 24.63 9.10 1.44
CA ARG A 77 23.69 10.18 1.12
C ARG A 77 23.07 10.02 -0.25
N GLN A 78 23.82 9.53 -1.24
CA GLN A 78 23.26 9.20 -2.54
C GLN A 78 22.22 8.07 -2.43
N VAL A 79 22.53 7.01 -1.69
CA VAL A 79 21.57 5.93 -1.42
C VAL A 79 20.30 6.47 -0.75
N THR A 80 20.43 7.35 0.26
CA THR A 80 19.27 7.98 0.91
C THR A 80 18.41 8.78 -0.07
N ARG A 81 19.02 9.55 -0.99
CA ARG A 81 18.29 10.31 -2.02
C ARG A 81 17.56 9.40 -2.99
N GLU A 82 18.23 8.36 -3.48
CA GLU A 82 17.64 7.36 -4.39
C GLU A 82 16.46 6.64 -3.72
N MET A 83 16.64 6.20 -2.47
CA MET A 83 15.56 5.55 -1.72
C MET A 83 14.41 6.50 -1.42
N THR A 84 14.67 7.80 -1.18
CA THR A 84 13.62 8.80 -0.98
C THR A 84 12.73 8.94 -2.21
N GLY A 85 13.33 9.14 -3.39
CA GLY A 85 12.57 9.20 -4.64
C GLY A 85 11.79 7.91 -4.91
N ARG A 86 12.37 6.74 -4.62
CA ARG A 86 11.68 5.45 -4.74
C ARG A 86 10.52 5.30 -3.76
N ILE A 87 10.67 5.75 -2.51
CA ILE A 87 9.62 5.72 -1.48
C ILE A 87 8.44 6.60 -1.91
N ASP A 88 8.69 7.79 -2.44
CA ASP A 88 7.62 8.69 -2.87
C ASP A 88 6.84 8.09 -4.05
N ALA A 89 7.55 7.55 -5.06
CA ALA A 89 6.91 6.86 -6.18
C ALA A 89 6.10 5.62 -5.73
N LEU A 90 6.61 4.84 -4.78
CA LEU A 90 5.91 3.68 -4.23
C LEU A 90 4.68 4.11 -3.42
N ARG A 91 4.75 5.20 -2.65
CA ARG A 91 3.60 5.73 -1.90
C ARG A 91 2.46 6.12 -2.84
N ASP A 92 2.76 6.84 -3.91
CA ASP A 92 1.75 7.22 -4.91
C ASP A 92 1.11 5.98 -5.54
N THR A 93 1.92 4.97 -5.86
CA THR A 93 1.44 3.71 -6.45
C THR A 93 0.57 2.91 -5.48
N VAL A 94 0.96 2.82 -4.21
CA VAL A 94 0.18 2.19 -3.13
C VAL A 94 -1.17 2.88 -2.97
N MET A 95 -1.20 4.22 -2.93
CA MET A 95 -2.44 5.00 -2.79
C MET A 95 -3.37 4.82 -3.99
N ALA A 96 -2.81 4.74 -5.21
CA ALA A 96 -3.57 4.50 -6.41
C ALA A 96 -4.19 3.09 -6.44
N SER A 97 -3.44 2.05 -6.06
CA SER A 97 -3.95 0.67 -5.96
C SER A 97 -5.01 0.54 -4.86
N PHE A 98 -4.78 1.14 -3.69
CA PHE A 98 -5.77 1.18 -2.60
C PHE A 98 -7.10 1.81 -3.05
N THR A 99 -7.03 2.94 -3.75
CA THR A 99 -8.21 3.65 -4.25
C THR A 99 -8.97 2.83 -5.31
N ARG A 100 -8.25 2.11 -6.17
CA ARG A 100 -8.84 1.17 -7.15
C ARG A 100 -9.53 -0.01 -6.46
N GLY A 101 -8.87 -0.65 -5.50
CA GLY A 101 -9.47 -1.72 -4.70
C GLY A 101 -10.77 -1.29 -4.01
N LYS A 102 -10.77 -0.11 -3.37
CA LYS A 102 -11.97 0.48 -2.77
C LYS A 102 -13.08 0.80 -3.78
N SER A 103 -12.71 1.14 -5.00
CA SER A 103 -13.70 1.39 -6.06
C SER A 103 -14.39 0.11 -6.50
N TYR A 104 -13.64 -1.00 -6.64
CA TYR A 104 -14.22 -2.31 -6.95
C TYR A 104 -15.12 -2.85 -5.82
N GLU A 105 -14.70 -2.67 -4.58
CA GLU A 105 -15.51 -3.02 -3.40
C GLU A 105 -16.87 -2.30 -3.41
N ARG A 106 -16.86 -0.97 -3.60
CA ARG A 106 -18.08 -0.15 -3.68
C ARG A 106 -19.00 -0.56 -4.82
N LEU A 107 -18.45 -0.82 -6.00
CA LEU A 107 -19.24 -1.30 -7.15
C LEU A 107 -19.87 -2.67 -6.86
N GLY A 108 -19.14 -3.56 -6.18
CA GLY A 108 -19.66 -4.85 -5.74
C GLY A 108 -20.81 -4.70 -4.75
N ASP A 109 -20.71 -3.76 -3.80
CA ASP A 109 -21.78 -3.47 -2.83
C ASP A 109 -23.03 -2.90 -3.49
N GLN A 110 -22.88 -1.98 -4.44
CA GLN A 110 -23.99 -1.42 -5.19
C GLN A 110 -24.76 -2.49 -5.97
N ILE A 111 -24.05 -3.39 -6.65
CA ILE A 111 -24.69 -4.50 -7.38
C ILE A 111 -25.41 -5.44 -6.41
N ARG A 112 -24.81 -5.75 -5.25
CA ARG A 112 -25.45 -6.58 -4.22
C ARG A 112 -26.70 -5.93 -3.63
N SER A 113 -26.70 -4.61 -3.44
CA SER A 113 -27.89 -3.88 -2.96
C SER A 113 -29.01 -3.94 -4.00
N SER A 114 -28.70 -3.64 -5.26
CA SER A 114 -29.67 -3.68 -6.36
C SER A 114 -30.24 -5.09 -6.58
N GLU A 115 -29.39 -6.14 -6.54
CA GLU A 115 -29.87 -7.53 -6.65
C GLU A 115 -30.79 -7.93 -5.47
N ARG A 116 -30.57 -7.37 -4.27
CA ARG A 116 -31.47 -7.61 -3.11
C ARG A 116 -32.78 -6.86 -3.27
N GLU A 117 -32.75 -5.60 -3.67
CA GLU A 117 -33.95 -4.78 -3.88
C GLU A 117 -34.85 -5.39 -4.96
N GLU A 118 -34.26 -5.81 -6.10
CA GLU A 118 -35.02 -6.51 -7.14
C GLU A 118 -35.63 -7.81 -6.65
N ARG A 119 -34.91 -8.57 -5.82
CA ARG A 119 -35.41 -9.82 -5.26
C ARG A 119 -36.58 -9.57 -4.32
N LEU A 120 -36.47 -8.60 -3.41
CA LEU A 120 -37.53 -8.22 -2.49
C LEU A 120 -38.78 -7.76 -3.26
N ALA A 121 -38.62 -6.92 -4.28
CA ALA A 121 -39.73 -6.46 -5.12
C ALA A 121 -40.44 -7.62 -5.84
N ARG A 122 -39.69 -8.63 -6.32
CA ARG A 122 -40.29 -9.84 -6.93
C ARG A 122 -41.02 -10.70 -5.90
N GLU A 123 -40.47 -10.86 -4.70
CA GLU A 123 -41.10 -11.59 -3.61
C GLU A 123 -42.41 -10.90 -3.16
N GLU A 124 -42.42 -9.57 -3.06
CA GLU A 124 -43.61 -8.77 -2.76
C GLU A 124 -44.68 -8.90 -3.85
N ALA A 125 -44.30 -8.82 -5.14
CA ALA A 125 -45.23 -9.00 -6.25
C ALA A 125 -45.87 -10.40 -6.25
N LEU A 126 -45.08 -11.45 -6.01
CA LEU A 126 -45.59 -12.82 -5.92
C LEU A 126 -46.56 -13.00 -4.74
N LEU A 127 -46.30 -12.37 -3.59
CA LEU A 127 -47.22 -12.38 -2.45
C LEU A 127 -48.52 -11.63 -2.77
N ALA A 128 -48.44 -10.50 -3.48
CA ALA A 128 -49.61 -9.76 -3.94
C ALA A 128 -50.47 -10.59 -4.93
N ASP A 129 -49.84 -11.30 -5.85
CA ASP A 129 -50.53 -12.18 -6.81
C ASP A 129 -51.19 -13.38 -6.10
N LEU A 130 -50.52 -13.98 -5.11
CA LEU A 130 -51.09 -15.08 -4.31
C LEU A 130 -52.26 -14.63 -3.45
N THR A 131 -52.19 -13.43 -2.86
CA THR A 131 -53.29 -12.88 -2.05
C THR A 131 -54.50 -12.57 -2.91
N THR A 132 -54.32 -11.90 -4.06
CA THR A 132 -55.41 -11.63 -5.01
C THR A 132 -56.04 -12.92 -5.54
N ALA A 133 -55.26 -13.93 -5.92
CA ALA A 133 -55.77 -15.23 -6.35
C ALA A 133 -56.57 -15.96 -5.25
N ARG A 134 -56.16 -15.82 -3.98
CA ARG A 134 -56.87 -16.42 -2.84
C ARG A 134 -58.22 -15.75 -2.59
N PHE A 135 -58.31 -14.43 -2.70
CA PHE A 135 -59.57 -13.70 -2.57
C PHE A 135 -60.53 -14.02 -3.73
N ALA A 136 -60.04 -14.03 -4.97
CA ALA A 136 -60.84 -14.38 -6.15
C ALA A 136 -61.44 -15.80 -6.07
N ARG A 137 -60.73 -16.77 -5.48
CA ARG A 137 -61.26 -18.12 -5.22
C ARG A 137 -62.34 -18.17 -4.15
N ARG A 138 -62.31 -17.25 -3.19
CA ARG A 138 -63.27 -17.21 -2.07
C ARG A 138 -64.59 -16.56 -2.47
N ASP A 139 -64.57 -15.65 -3.44
CA ASP A 139 -65.78 -15.00 -3.98
C ASP A 139 -66.55 -15.88 -4.98
N LEU A 140 -65.96 -17.01 -5.41
CA LEU A 140 -66.56 -17.99 -6.32
C LEU A 140 -67.16 -19.23 -5.61
N SER A 141 -67.09 -19.30 -4.28
CA SER A 141 -67.70 -20.36 -3.44
C SER A 141 -68.86 -19.82 -2.63
#